data_AF-A0A934AAQ6-F1
#
_entry.id   AF-A0A934AAQ6-F1
#
_cell.length_a   1.000
_cell.length_b   1.000
_cell.length_c   1.000
_cell.angle_alpha   90.00
_cell.angle_beta   90.00
_cell.angle_gamma   90.00
#
_symmetry.space_group_name_H-M   'P 1'
#
loop_
_entity.id
_entity.type
_entity.pdbx_description
1 polymer ?
#
loop_
_entity_poly.entity_id
_entity_poly.type
_entity_poly.pdbx_seq_one_letter_code
_entity_poly.pdbx_strand_id
1 'polypeptide(L)'
;MNKEADRREAETDELAGIIHQRTFNLMSSGRMMCSEAVLSVLNQGLGGGLPPDLAMKVAAGFPEGIGGSGCTCGALTGGVISLGLFLSESASKPAGRGKAMAASGRLHHDFKSRFGSTCCRVLLKNGLQEGSGPRFKDCCDRGGWVAQHTARMILAERPELSHQANQPFLRRRDSIITIGLKKAFYTLYALLCP
;
A
#
# COMPACT_ATOMS: atom_id res chain seq x y z
N MET A 1 -21.13 -24.10 14.37
CA MET A 1 -19.94 -23.45 13.76
C MET A 1 -20.14 -23.45 12.25
N ASN A 2 -20.10 -22.28 11.61
CA ASN A 2 -20.54 -22.12 10.21
C ASN A 2 -19.34 -22.22 9.26
N LYS A 3 -19.14 -23.41 8.68
CA LYS A 3 -18.01 -23.74 7.77
C LYS A 3 -17.82 -22.74 6.62
N GLU A 4 -18.88 -22.04 6.22
CA GLU A 4 -18.80 -21.07 5.12
C GLU A 4 -18.27 -19.70 5.55
N ALA A 5 -18.52 -19.28 6.79
CA ALA A 5 -17.91 -18.09 7.36
C ALA A 5 -16.39 -18.30 7.53
N ASP A 6 -16.00 -19.45 8.08
CA ASP A 6 -14.60 -19.83 8.26
C ASP A 6 -13.84 -19.88 6.93
N ARG A 7 -14.49 -20.36 5.85
CA ARG A 7 -13.90 -20.39 4.50
C ARG A 7 -13.68 -18.98 3.95
N ARG A 8 -14.66 -18.09 4.07
CA ARG A 8 -14.54 -16.69 3.60
C ARG A 8 -13.47 -15.91 4.36
N GLU A 9 -13.34 -16.16 5.66
CA GLU A 9 -12.29 -15.57 6.49
C GLU A 9 -10.91 -16.05 6.03
N ALA A 10 -10.74 -17.36 5.80
CA ALA A 10 -9.49 -17.92 5.30
C ALA A 10 -9.11 -17.38 3.90
N GLU A 11 -10.07 -17.25 2.97
CA GLU A 11 -9.86 -16.67 1.64
C GLU A 11 -9.44 -15.19 1.74
N THR A 12 -10.09 -14.43 2.63
CA THR A 12 -9.75 -13.03 2.91
C THR A 12 -8.33 -12.91 3.44
N ASP A 13 -7.95 -13.79 4.37
CA ASP A 13 -6.61 -13.80 4.96
C ASP A 13 -5.53 -14.19 3.96
N GLU A 14 -5.79 -15.17 3.08
CA GLU A 14 -4.87 -15.52 2.01
C GLU A 14 -4.65 -14.32 1.07
N LEU A 15 -5.73 -13.71 0.58
CA LEU A 15 -5.64 -12.56 -0.33
C LEU A 15 -4.92 -11.38 0.33
N ALA A 16 -5.24 -11.08 1.59
CA ALA A 16 -4.57 -10.05 2.35
C ALA A 16 -3.05 -10.36 2.52
N GLY A 17 -2.69 -11.63 2.70
CA GLY A 17 -1.29 -12.08 2.71
C GLY A 17 -0.57 -11.89 1.37
N ILE A 18 -1.25 -12.10 0.24
CA ILE A 18 -0.68 -11.82 -1.09
C ILE A 18 -0.48 -10.32 -1.28
N ILE A 19 -1.45 -9.50 -0.87
CA ILE A 19 -1.36 -8.04 -0.89
C ILE A 19 -0.16 -7.55 -0.08
N HIS A 20 0.05 -8.11 1.12
CA HIS A 20 1.26 -7.86 1.93
C HIS A 20 2.51 -8.08 1.07
N GLN A 21 2.63 -9.28 0.49
CA GLN A 21 3.83 -9.71 -0.19
C GLN A 21 4.10 -8.87 -1.44
N ARG A 22 3.04 -8.45 -2.15
CA ARG A 22 3.15 -7.59 -3.32
C ARG A 22 3.65 -6.20 -2.96
N THR A 23 3.09 -5.58 -1.93
CA THR A 23 3.53 -4.27 -1.43
C THR A 23 4.98 -4.33 -0.98
N PHE A 24 5.36 -5.35 -0.20
CA PHE A 24 6.75 -5.57 0.19
C PHE A 24 7.66 -5.70 -1.03
N ASN A 25 7.29 -6.50 -2.05
CA ASN A 25 8.12 -6.70 -3.24
C ASN A 25 8.34 -5.40 -4.03
N LEU A 26 7.29 -4.60 -4.25
CA LEU A 26 7.41 -3.32 -4.96
C LEU A 26 8.32 -2.32 -4.22
N MET A 27 8.21 -2.25 -2.89
CA MET A 27 9.07 -1.39 -2.09
C MET A 27 10.50 -1.90 -2.06
N SER A 28 10.70 -3.16 -1.66
CA SER A 28 12.04 -3.78 -1.53
C SER A 28 12.84 -3.79 -2.83
N SER A 29 12.16 -3.83 -3.99
CA SER A 29 12.79 -3.74 -5.32
C SER A 29 13.05 -2.31 -5.81
N GLY A 30 12.65 -1.28 -5.06
CA GLY A 30 12.82 0.12 -5.41
C GLY A 30 11.89 0.61 -6.53
N ARG A 31 10.80 -0.12 -6.83
CA ARG A 31 9.82 0.28 -7.86
C ARG A 31 8.93 1.43 -7.42
N MET A 32 8.59 1.45 -6.14
CA MET A 32 7.62 2.38 -5.56
C MET A 32 8.00 2.71 -4.13
N MET A 33 7.72 3.92 -3.71
CA MET A 33 7.85 4.35 -2.32
C MET A 33 6.63 3.92 -1.50
N CYS A 34 6.73 4.05 -0.17
CA CYS A 34 5.77 3.45 0.77
C CYS A 34 4.29 3.80 0.53
N SER A 35 3.95 5.08 0.34
CA SER A 35 2.57 5.52 0.07
C SER A 35 2.07 5.02 -1.28
N GLU A 36 2.91 5.13 -2.31
CA GLU A 36 2.61 4.73 -3.69
C GLU A 36 2.36 3.23 -3.78
N ALA A 37 3.20 2.42 -3.14
CA ALA A 37 3.10 0.97 -3.14
C ALA A 37 1.80 0.51 -2.47
N VAL A 38 1.45 1.05 -1.30
CA VAL A 38 0.21 0.68 -0.60
C VAL A 38 -1.01 1.04 -1.43
N LEU A 39 -1.10 2.30 -1.91
CA LEU A 39 -2.26 2.74 -2.71
C LEU A 39 -2.34 1.97 -4.03
N SER A 40 -1.22 1.82 -4.75
CA SER A 40 -1.19 1.13 -6.04
C SER A 40 -1.59 -0.33 -5.92
N VAL A 41 -1.13 -1.03 -4.88
CA VAL A 41 -1.46 -2.44 -4.69
C VAL A 41 -2.92 -2.63 -4.31
N LEU A 42 -3.47 -1.80 -3.42
CA LEU A 42 -4.89 -1.90 -3.06
C LEU A 42 -5.78 -1.50 -4.24
N ASN A 43 -5.46 -0.42 -4.94
CA ASN A 43 -6.22 0.05 -6.10
C ASN A 43 -6.22 -0.98 -7.25
N GLN A 44 -5.05 -1.43 -7.70
CA GLN A 44 -4.98 -2.38 -8.81
C GLN A 44 -5.37 -3.79 -8.39
N GLY A 45 -5.07 -4.17 -7.15
CA GLY A 45 -5.33 -5.49 -6.60
C GLY A 45 -6.81 -5.74 -6.34
N LEU A 46 -7.56 -4.74 -5.86
CA LEU A 46 -8.98 -4.86 -5.51
C LEU A 46 -9.92 -4.11 -6.47
N GLY A 47 -9.40 -3.56 -7.57
CA GLY A 47 -10.24 -2.90 -8.58
C GLY A 47 -10.79 -1.53 -8.18
N GLY A 48 -9.99 -0.70 -7.50
CA GLY A 48 -10.39 0.62 -7.00
C GLY A 48 -10.66 1.70 -8.06
N GLY A 49 -10.45 1.39 -9.34
CA GLY A 49 -10.85 2.24 -10.47
C GLY A 49 -9.95 3.45 -10.75
N LEU A 50 -8.95 3.75 -9.91
CA LEU A 50 -7.99 4.80 -10.25
C LEU A 50 -7.06 4.30 -11.38
N PRO A 51 -6.81 5.12 -12.41
CA PRO A 51 -5.73 4.85 -13.35
C PRO A 51 -4.40 4.66 -12.62
N PRO A 52 -3.56 3.65 -12.97
CA PRO A 52 -2.33 3.37 -12.24
C PRO A 52 -1.40 4.58 -12.09
N ASP A 53 -1.24 5.38 -13.15
CA ASP A 53 -0.45 6.62 -13.13
C ASP A 53 -1.03 7.67 -12.18
N LEU A 54 -2.36 7.82 -12.15
CA LEU A 54 -3.01 8.76 -11.23
C LEU A 54 -2.85 8.33 -9.77
N ALA A 55 -2.96 7.04 -9.48
CA ALA A 55 -2.72 6.51 -8.13
C ALA A 55 -1.29 6.84 -7.65
N MET A 56 -0.28 6.70 -8.53
CA MET A 56 1.09 7.09 -8.20
C MET A 56 1.20 8.60 -7.96
N LYS A 57 0.70 9.43 -8.88
CA LYS A 57 0.76 10.90 -8.77
C LYS A 57 0.11 11.43 -7.49
N VAL A 58 -1.04 10.89 -7.12
CA VAL A 58 -1.74 11.29 -5.88
C VAL A 58 -0.95 10.90 -4.63
N ALA A 59 -0.22 9.78 -4.66
CA ALA A 59 0.55 9.28 -3.52
C ALA A 59 1.99 9.84 -3.43
N ALA A 60 2.49 10.48 -4.49
CA ALA A 60 3.90 10.86 -4.66
C ALA A 60 4.42 11.91 -3.67
N GLY A 61 3.53 12.66 -3.01
CA GLY A 61 3.91 13.67 -2.00
C GLY A 61 4.10 13.13 -0.57
N PHE A 62 3.80 11.84 -0.34
CA PHE A 62 3.85 11.18 0.96
C PHE A 62 5.03 10.22 1.25
N PRO A 63 5.96 9.93 0.34
CA PRO A 63 7.21 9.23 0.66
C PRO A 63 8.07 9.97 1.68
N GLU A 64 8.71 9.22 2.58
CA GLU A 64 9.40 9.75 3.76
C GLU A 64 8.48 10.53 4.73
N GLY A 65 7.17 10.46 4.43
CA GLY A 65 6.05 11.19 4.98
C GLY A 65 5.59 12.28 4.00
N ILE A 66 4.92 13.37 4.34
CA ILE A 66 5.74 14.41 4.94
C ILE A 66 7.11 14.44 4.25
N GLY A 67 7.08 14.86 2.97
CA GLY A 67 8.11 14.64 1.95
C GLY A 67 9.48 15.03 2.47
N GLY A 68 10.16 14.06 3.07
CA GLY A 68 11.37 14.24 3.88
C GLY A 68 11.20 14.94 5.25
N SER A 69 10.11 15.68 5.51
CA SER A 69 9.91 16.39 6.79
C SER A 69 9.62 15.44 7.98
N GLY A 70 9.31 14.17 7.75
CA GLY A 70 9.34 13.10 8.76
C GLY A 70 8.16 13.02 9.74
N CYS A 71 6.98 13.58 9.45
CA CYS A 71 5.77 13.42 10.29
C CYS A 71 4.99 12.14 9.88
N THR A 72 3.67 12.16 9.68
CA THR A 72 2.85 11.00 9.24
C THR A 72 3.51 10.04 8.24
N CYS A 73 3.55 8.75 8.58
CA CYS A 73 4.07 7.66 7.75
C CYS A 73 3.34 7.54 6.41
N GLY A 74 4.10 7.50 5.30
CA GLY A 74 3.52 7.39 3.95
C GLY A 74 2.71 6.12 3.70
N ALA A 75 3.16 4.96 4.21
CA ALA A 75 2.39 3.71 4.08
C ALA A 75 1.00 3.84 4.73
N LEU A 76 0.94 4.37 5.95
CA LEU A 76 -0.32 4.62 6.66
C LEU A 76 -1.22 5.56 5.87
N THR A 77 -0.67 6.64 5.32
CA THR A 77 -1.42 7.57 4.47
C THR A 77 -1.98 6.88 3.22
N GLY A 78 -1.20 6.02 2.55
CA GLY A 78 -1.68 5.23 1.42
C GLY A 78 -2.85 4.30 1.78
N GLY A 79 -2.82 3.71 2.98
CA GLY A 79 -3.93 2.92 3.51
C GLY A 79 -5.19 3.76 3.76
N VAL A 80 -5.05 4.94 4.37
CA VAL A 80 -6.15 5.88 4.60
C VAL A 80 -6.78 6.35 3.29
N ILE A 81 -5.97 6.68 2.27
CA ILE A 81 -6.47 7.04 0.93
C ILE A 81 -7.27 5.89 0.34
N SER A 82 -6.77 4.65 0.48
CA SER A 82 -7.46 3.46 -0.03
C SER A 82 -8.79 3.22 0.69
N LEU A 83 -8.85 3.40 2.01
CA LEU A 83 -10.12 3.32 2.75
C LEU A 83 -11.13 4.36 2.25
N GLY A 84 -10.68 5.58 1.97
CA GLY A 84 -11.51 6.61 1.32
C GLY A 84 -12.01 6.17 -0.06
N LEU A 85 -11.14 5.56 -0.87
CA LEU A 85 -11.47 5.10 -2.22
C LEU A 85 -12.55 4.00 -2.23
N PHE A 86 -12.47 3.04 -1.31
CA PHE A 86 -13.36 1.87 -1.33
C PHE A 86 -14.61 2.01 -0.44
N LEU A 87 -14.54 2.81 0.64
CA LEU A 87 -15.58 2.86 1.67
C LEU A 87 -16.34 4.19 1.71
N SER A 88 -16.02 5.14 0.83
CA SER A 88 -16.82 6.36 0.67
C SER A 88 -17.95 6.11 -0.31
N GLU A 89 -19.19 6.43 0.09
CA GLU A 89 -20.39 6.16 -0.72
C GLU A 89 -20.72 7.30 -1.69
N SER A 90 -20.23 8.51 -1.44
CA SER A 90 -20.46 9.66 -2.29
C SER A 90 -19.50 10.80 -1.99
N ALA A 91 -18.83 11.33 -3.02
CA ALA A 91 -18.01 12.53 -2.91
C ALA A 91 -18.83 13.82 -2.67
N SER A 92 -20.12 13.83 -3.04
CA SER A 92 -20.98 15.02 -2.98
C SER A 92 -21.80 15.14 -1.70
N LYS A 93 -21.77 14.13 -0.81
CA LYS A 93 -22.54 14.14 0.44
C LYS A 93 -21.62 14.01 1.66
N PRO A 94 -21.62 14.99 2.59
CA PRO A 94 -20.90 14.91 3.86
C PRO A 94 -21.15 13.65 4.69
N ALA A 95 -22.31 13.00 4.55
CA ALA A 95 -22.62 11.75 5.24
C ALA A 95 -21.91 10.52 4.62
N GLY A 96 -21.51 10.59 3.36
CA GLY A 96 -20.92 9.47 2.61
C GLY A 96 -19.51 9.06 3.05
N ARG A 97 -18.87 9.84 3.93
CA ARG A 97 -17.51 9.59 4.46
C ARG A 97 -17.46 8.84 5.79
N GLY A 98 -18.59 8.58 6.43
CA GLY A 98 -18.64 8.01 7.79
C GLY A 98 -17.87 6.70 7.94
N LYS A 99 -18.10 5.73 7.02
CA LYS A 99 -17.41 4.44 7.01
C LYS A 99 -15.90 4.59 6.80
N ALA A 100 -15.50 5.34 5.78
CA ALA A 100 -14.09 5.62 5.51
C ALA A 100 -13.37 6.32 6.68
N MET A 101 -14.02 7.29 7.34
CA MET A 101 -13.46 7.97 8.51
C MET A 101 -13.29 7.03 9.70
N ALA A 102 -14.31 6.24 10.02
CA ALA A 102 -14.27 5.27 11.11
C ALA A 102 -13.19 4.19 10.86
N ALA A 103 -13.12 3.67 9.63
CA ALA A 103 -12.10 2.74 9.20
C ALA A 103 -10.69 3.37 9.30
N SER A 104 -10.52 4.62 8.86
CA SER A 104 -9.23 5.31 8.94
C SER A 104 -8.78 5.54 10.39
N GLY A 105 -9.72 5.86 11.29
CA GLY A 105 -9.46 5.96 12.72
C GLY A 105 -9.00 4.63 13.34
N ARG A 106 -9.64 3.52 12.95
CA ARG A 106 -9.20 2.16 13.35
C ARG A 106 -7.82 1.82 12.81
N LEU A 107 -7.58 2.02 11.51
CA LEU A 107 -6.27 1.75 10.90
C LEU A 107 -5.16 2.55 11.60
N HIS A 108 -5.41 3.83 11.89
CA HIS A 108 -4.49 4.66 12.65
C HIS A 108 -4.22 4.12 14.07
N HIS A 109 -5.28 3.73 14.79
CA HIS A 109 -5.16 3.14 16.13
C HIS A 109 -4.35 1.85 16.10
N ASP A 110 -4.70 0.92 15.22
CA ASP A 110 -4.05 -0.39 15.10
C ASP A 110 -2.58 -0.25 14.72
N PHE A 111 -2.28 0.65 13.77
CA PHE A 111 -0.91 0.96 13.38
C PHE A 111 -0.09 1.52 14.55
N LYS A 112 -0.65 2.50 15.28
CA LYS A 112 0.03 3.09 16.43
C LYS A 112 0.23 2.07 17.55
N SER A 113 -0.77 1.22 17.81
CA SER A 113 -0.70 0.14 18.79
C SER A 113 0.40 -0.86 18.43
N ARG A 114 0.49 -1.25 17.15
CA ARG A 114 1.47 -2.21 16.67
C ARG A 114 2.90 -1.66 16.65
N PHE A 115 3.08 -0.40 16.28
CA PHE A 115 4.40 0.16 15.95
C PHE A 115 4.86 1.33 16.84
N GLY A 116 4.03 1.75 17.79
CA GLY A 116 4.33 2.78 18.80
C GLY A 116 4.14 4.24 18.37
N SER A 117 4.16 4.55 17.07
CA SER A 117 3.94 5.91 16.56
C SER A 117 3.41 5.90 15.13
N THR A 118 2.82 7.01 14.69
CA THR A 118 2.46 7.27 13.29
C THR A 118 3.40 8.25 12.60
N CYS A 119 4.31 8.88 13.37
CA CYS A 119 5.32 9.81 12.88
C CYS A 119 6.54 9.06 12.33
N CYS A 120 6.74 9.12 11.02
CA CYS A 120 7.83 8.53 10.24
C CYS A 120 9.20 8.74 10.90
N ARG A 121 9.55 9.95 11.34
CA ARG A 121 10.83 10.23 12.01
C ARG A 121 11.00 9.45 13.31
N VAL A 122 9.93 9.34 14.10
CA VAL A 122 9.92 8.54 15.35
C VAL A 122 10.05 7.05 15.02
N LEU A 123 9.34 6.58 14.01
CA LEU A 123 9.39 5.18 13.56
C LEU A 123 10.77 4.78 13.05
N LEU A 124 11.52 5.74 12.49
CA LEU A 124 12.85 5.54 11.93
C LEU A 124 13.99 5.83 12.94
N LYS A 125 13.69 6.33 14.14
CA LYS A 125 14.66 6.70 15.20
C LYS A 125 15.92 7.42 14.65
N ASN A 126 15.71 8.57 13.97
CA ASN A 126 16.70 9.49 13.33
C ASN A 126 16.69 9.54 11.77
N GLY A 127 15.55 9.23 11.13
CA GLY A 127 15.37 9.38 9.66
C GLY A 127 15.97 8.24 8.84
N LEU A 128 15.67 8.21 7.53
CA LEU A 128 16.32 7.33 6.56
C LEU A 128 17.56 8.06 6.04
N GLN A 129 18.75 7.44 6.14
CA GLN A 129 19.80 7.73 5.17
C GLN A 129 19.50 6.86 3.95
N GLU A 130 19.70 7.38 2.74
CA GLU A 130 19.28 6.75 1.49
C GLU A 130 19.68 5.26 1.39
N GLY A 131 18.73 4.44 0.95
CA GLY A 131 18.95 3.14 0.27
C GLY A 131 19.75 2.05 0.98
N SER A 132 19.14 0.86 1.12
CA SER A 132 19.78 -0.45 1.41
C SER A 132 20.23 -0.79 2.83
N GLY A 133 19.75 -0.07 3.86
CA GLY A 133 19.96 -0.46 5.27
C GLY A 133 18.80 -1.26 5.91
N PRO A 134 19.00 -1.85 7.11
CA PRO A 134 17.94 -2.51 7.89
C PRO A 134 16.67 -1.65 8.07
N ARG A 135 16.84 -0.33 8.19
CA ARG A 135 15.75 0.66 8.28
C ARG A 135 14.81 0.65 7.06
N PHE A 136 15.32 0.37 5.87
CA PHE A 136 14.50 0.27 4.66
C PHE A 136 13.63 -0.99 4.66
N LYS A 137 14.16 -2.10 5.19
CA LYS A 137 13.39 -3.33 5.38
C LYS A 137 12.23 -3.10 6.34
N ASP A 138 12.44 -2.39 7.45
CA ASP A 138 11.37 -2.04 8.39
C ASP A 138 10.24 -1.25 7.72
N CYS A 139 10.58 -0.31 6.81
CA CYS A 139 9.59 0.40 6.01
C CYS A 139 8.80 -0.55 5.10
N CYS A 140 9.47 -1.52 4.46
CA CYS A 140 8.81 -2.51 3.61
C CYS A 140 7.87 -3.42 4.42
N ASP A 141 8.30 -3.88 5.60
CA ASP A 141 7.49 -4.72 6.50
C ASP A 141 6.24 -3.95 6.98
N ARG A 142 6.40 -2.68 7.37
CA ARG A 142 5.27 -1.79 7.73
C ARG A 142 4.33 -1.55 6.55
N GLY A 143 4.88 -1.33 5.36
CA GLY A 143 4.10 -1.15 4.13
C GLY A 143 3.25 -2.38 3.81
N GLY A 144 3.86 -3.56 3.84
CA GLY A 144 3.15 -4.84 3.67
C GLY A 144 2.06 -5.05 4.72
N TRP A 145 2.36 -4.77 5.99
CA TRP A 145 1.37 -4.86 7.07
C TRP A 145 0.19 -3.89 6.87
N VAL A 146 0.46 -2.62 6.51
CA VAL A 146 -0.61 -1.65 6.26
C VAL A 146 -1.49 -2.09 5.11
N ALA A 147 -0.90 -2.53 4.00
CA ALA A 147 -1.66 -2.99 2.85
C ALA A 147 -2.54 -4.20 3.20
N GLN A 148 -1.98 -5.19 3.91
CA GLN A 148 -2.71 -6.36 4.40
C GLN A 148 -3.88 -5.98 5.32
N HIS A 149 -3.61 -5.15 6.33
CA HIS A 149 -4.61 -4.77 7.32
C HIS A 149 -5.72 -3.94 6.68
N THR A 150 -5.36 -3.01 5.79
CA THR A 150 -6.32 -2.21 5.04
C THR A 150 -7.17 -3.09 4.12
N ALA A 151 -6.58 -4.09 3.45
CA ALA A 151 -7.33 -5.04 2.62
C ALA A 151 -8.36 -5.81 3.43
N ARG A 152 -8.02 -6.30 4.63
CA ARG A 152 -8.99 -6.97 5.52
C ARG A 152 -10.16 -6.06 5.86
N MET A 153 -9.88 -4.80 6.20
CA MET A 153 -10.92 -3.82 6.53
C MET A 153 -11.83 -3.53 5.32
N ILE A 154 -11.27 -3.44 4.12
CA ILE A 154 -12.04 -3.25 2.88
C ILE A 154 -12.89 -4.49 2.60
N LEU A 155 -12.31 -5.69 2.66
CA LEU A 155 -12.99 -6.94 2.34
C LEU A 155 -14.06 -7.33 3.36
N ALA A 156 -13.92 -6.91 4.62
CA ALA A 156 -14.98 -7.06 5.62
C ALA A 156 -16.24 -6.26 5.26
N GLU A 157 -16.07 -5.07 4.67
CA GLU A 157 -17.19 -4.20 4.24
C GLU A 157 -17.66 -4.51 2.80
N ARG A 158 -16.76 -5.02 1.95
CA ARG A 158 -16.93 -5.24 0.52
C ARG A 158 -16.38 -6.62 0.10
N PRO A 159 -16.96 -7.72 0.59
CA PRO A 159 -16.43 -9.07 0.37
C PRO A 159 -16.42 -9.50 -1.10
N GLU A 160 -17.27 -8.91 -1.94
CA GLU A 160 -17.35 -9.19 -3.37
C GLU A 160 -16.05 -8.84 -4.13
N LEU A 161 -15.22 -7.95 -3.58
CA LEU A 161 -13.95 -7.56 -4.19
C LEU A 161 -12.92 -8.69 -4.15
N SER A 162 -13.06 -9.66 -3.25
CA SER A 162 -12.16 -10.82 -3.18
C SER A 162 -12.14 -11.63 -4.47
N HIS A 163 -13.30 -11.84 -5.08
CA HIS A 163 -13.46 -12.60 -6.33
C HIS A 163 -13.00 -11.80 -7.55
N GLN A 164 -12.96 -10.47 -7.45
CA GLN A 164 -12.54 -9.57 -8.53
C GLN A 164 -11.05 -9.21 -8.43
N ALA A 165 -10.34 -9.77 -7.46
CA ALA A 165 -8.96 -9.41 -7.20
C ALA A 165 -8.06 -9.71 -8.41
N ASN A 166 -7.19 -8.77 -8.76
CA ASN A 166 -6.26 -8.91 -9.88
C ASN A 166 -5.09 -9.81 -9.50
N GLN A 167 -5.34 -11.13 -9.49
CA GLN A 167 -4.36 -12.16 -9.13
C GLN A 167 -3.06 -12.08 -9.97
N PRO A 168 -3.07 -11.88 -11.30
CA PRO A 168 -1.84 -11.75 -12.08
C PRO A 168 -0.96 -10.59 -11.62
N PHE A 169 -1.55 -9.44 -11.29
CA PHE A 169 -0.81 -8.29 -10.76
C PHE A 169 -0.27 -8.57 -9.35
N LEU A 170 -1.13 -9.12 -8.47
CA LEU A 170 -0.80 -9.35 -7.07
C LEU A 170 0.29 -10.41 -6.87
N ARG A 171 0.32 -11.45 -7.71
CA ARG A 171 1.31 -12.54 -7.60
C ARG A 171 2.61 -12.27 -8.38
N ARG A 172 2.72 -11.14 -9.09
CA ARG A 172 3.93 -10.76 -9.81
C ARG A 172 5.10 -10.52 -8.86
N ARG A 173 6.29 -11.01 -9.24
CA ARG A 173 7.55 -10.71 -8.56
C ARG A 173 8.44 -9.82 -9.44
N ASP A 174 8.84 -8.69 -8.90
CA ASP A 174 9.82 -7.78 -9.47
C ASP A 174 11.20 -8.07 -8.84
N SER A 175 12.19 -8.39 -9.66
CA SER A 175 13.57 -8.63 -9.24
C SER A 175 14.44 -7.39 -9.46
N ILE A 176 15.32 -7.09 -8.50
CA ILE A 176 16.30 -6.01 -8.59
C ILE A 176 17.18 -6.17 -9.85
N ILE A 177 17.53 -7.41 -10.22
CA ILE A 177 18.32 -7.70 -11.42
C ILE A 177 17.56 -7.26 -12.68
N THR A 178 16.29 -7.65 -12.79
CA THR A 178 15.45 -7.30 -13.95
C THR A 178 15.22 -5.78 -14.03
N ILE A 179 15.16 -5.09 -12.89
CA ILE A 179 15.06 -3.63 -12.85
C ILE A 179 16.37 -2.99 -13.28
N GLY A 180 17.51 -3.45 -12.76
CA GLY A 180 18.83 -2.95 -13.13
C GLY A 180 19.11 -3.10 -14.62
N LEU A 181 18.80 -4.28 -15.19
CA LEU A 181 18.91 -4.53 -16.64
C LEU A 181 18.00 -3.62 -17.46
N LYS A 182 16.75 -3.40 -17.03
CA LYS A 182 15.84 -2.46 -17.70
C LYS A 182 16.34 -1.03 -17.61
N LYS A 183 16.82 -0.59 -16.45
CA LYS A 183 17.34 0.77 -16.25
C LYS A 183 18.56 1.00 -17.14
N ALA A 184 19.51 0.07 -17.14
CA ALA A 184 20.67 0.10 -18.03
C ALA A 184 20.27 0.13 -19.51
N PHE A 185 19.31 -0.72 -19.92
CA PHE A 185 18.79 -0.74 -21.28
C PHE A 185 18.13 0.59 -21.67
N TYR A 186 17.25 1.16 -20.85
CA TYR A 186 16.59 2.44 -21.15
C TYR A 186 17.54 3.62 -21.12
N THR A 187 18.53 3.64 -20.21
CA THR A 187 19.58 4.66 -20.20
C THR A 187 20.44 4.57 -21.45
N LEU A 188 20.82 3.37 -21.87
CA LEU A 188 21.57 3.15 -23.11
C LEU A 188 20.74 3.52 -24.35
N TYR A 189 19.45 3.18 -24.35
CA TYR A 189 18.52 3.50 -25.43
C TYR A 189 18.27 5.02 -25.55
N ALA A 190 18.12 5.72 -24.43
CA ALA A 190 17.99 7.19 -24.41
C ALA A 190 19.27 7.92 -24.86
N LEU A 191 20.43 7.26 -24.78
CA LEU A 191 21.69 7.78 -25.33
C LEU A 191 21.86 7.47 -26.83
N LEU A 192 21.13 6.49 -27.36
CA LEU A 192 21.25 6.01 -28.74
C LEU A 192 20.11 6.49 -29.66
N CYS A 193 19.04 7.09 -29.11
CA CYS A 193 17.96 7.70 -29.85
C CYS A 193 18.02 9.24 -29.65
N PRO A 194 18.30 10.04 -30.69
CA PRO A 194 18.33 11.51 -30.61
C PRO A 194 16.94 12.13 -30.38
#